data_AF-A0A3N1IYV7-F1
#
_entry.id   AF-A0A3N1IYV7-F1
#
_cell.length_a   1.000
_cell.length_b   1.000
_cell.length_c   1.000
_cell.angle_alpha   90.00
_cell.angle_beta   90.00
_cell.angle_gamma   90.00
#
_symmetry.space_group_name_H-M   'P 1'
#
loop_
_entity.id
_entity.type
_entity.pdbx_description
1 polymer ?
#
loop_
_entity_poly.entity_id
_entity_poly.type
_entity_poly.pdbx_seq_one_letter_code
_entity_poly.pdbx_strand_id
1 'polypeptide(L)'
;MNYQTSALWFYKPLYLVVGSLAFVSAVFGFSAVVGYLLLAGLVFPVVVSMRIHRLNEAGTALTIKENSEWLVYVQGIPVREQRSILKNPCFLSPQRTRQFFLRGFFVRLAIQALCLVMLYQQFQAQPVTPFNALLAGISLLALLYVFGRSLIALKQLLSGQFTAEEMTTPTGSVWYQGYFAHGNARHAGLEELLSIR
;
A
#
# COMPACT_ATOMS: atom_id res chain seq x y z
N MET A 1 11.13 -19.91 -5.75
CA MET A 1 9.94 -19.72 -6.64
C MET A 1 8.73 -19.78 -5.73
N ASN A 2 7.92 -18.72 -5.68
CA ASN A 2 7.02 -18.42 -4.57
C ASN A 2 5.62 -19.06 -4.78
N TYR A 3 5.38 -20.27 -4.26
CA TYR A 3 4.13 -21.04 -4.45
C TYR A 3 2.88 -20.40 -3.80
N GLN A 4 3.03 -19.36 -2.98
CA GLN A 4 1.90 -18.59 -2.43
C GLN A 4 1.40 -17.50 -3.39
N THR A 5 2.20 -17.08 -4.37
CA THR A 5 1.78 -16.05 -5.34
C THR A 5 0.77 -16.58 -6.36
N SER A 6 0.84 -17.86 -6.71
CA SER A 6 -0.16 -18.52 -7.57
C SER A 6 -1.53 -18.68 -6.90
N ALA A 7 -1.60 -18.66 -5.56
CA ALA A 7 -2.84 -18.84 -4.81
C ALA A 7 -3.44 -17.54 -4.24
N LEU A 8 -2.82 -16.37 -4.46
CA LEU A 8 -3.36 -15.06 -4.06
C LEU A 8 -4.82 -14.86 -4.51
N TRP A 9 -5.12 -15.38 -5.70
CA TRP A 9 -6.46 -15.39 -6.30
C TRP A 9 -7.48 -16.19 -5.48
N PHE A 10 -7.08 -17.33 -4.90
CA PHE A 10 -7.96 -18.18 -4.06
C PHE A 10 -8.12 -17.66 -2.63
N TYR A 11 -7.08 -17.06 -2.04
CA TYR A 11 -7.12 -16.63 -0.64
C TYR A 11 -7.89 -15.33 -0.41
N LYS A 12 -8.04 -14.47 -1.44
CA LYS A 12 -8.77 -13.20 -1.34
C LYS A 12 -9.57 -12.91 -2.62
N PRO A 13 -10.75 -13.54 -2.80
CA PRO A 13 -11.55 -13.45 -4.03
C PRO A 13 -12.00 -12.02 -4.37
N LEU A 14 -12.03 -11.12 -3.39
CA LEU A 14 -12.31 -9.70 -3.61
C LEU A 14 -11.32 -9.07 -4.62
N TYR A 15 -10.03 -9.38 -4.53
CA TYR A 15 -9.02 -8.81 -5.44
C TYR A 15 -9.13 -9.37 -6.87
N LEU A 16 -9.57 -10.62 -7.01
CA LEU A 16 -9.94 -11.19 -8.31
C LEU A 16 -11.08 -10.40 -8.95
N VAL A 17 -12.17 -10.19 -8.20
CA VAL A 17 -13.35 -9.48 -8.70
C VAL A 17 -13.00 -8.05 -9.09
N VAL A 18 -12.25 -7.33 -8.25
CA VAL A 18 -11.81 -5.97 -8.53
C VAL A 18 -10.87 -5.93 -9.75
N GLY A 19 -9.93 -6.87 -9.86
CA GLY A 19 -9.03 -6.97 -11.01
C GLY A 19 -9.77 -7.26 -12.31
N SER A 20 -10.71 -8.22 -12.31
CA SER A 20 -11.55 -8.54 -13.46
C SER A 20 -12.43 -7.37 -13.88
N LEU A 21 -13.06 -6.69 -12.91
CA LEU A 21 -13.88 -5.49 -13.18
C LEU A 21 -13.02 -4.38 -13.80
N ALA A 22 -11.83 -4.14 -13.26
CA ALA A 22 -10.90 -3.15 -13.80
C ALA A 22 -10.46 -3.51 -15.23
N PHE A 23 -10.21 -4.80 -15.50
CA PHE A 23 -9.86 -5.28 -16.84
C PHE A 23 -11.00 -5.08 -17.84
N VAL A 24 -12.24 -5.44 -17.47
CA VAL A 24 -13.42 -5.19 -18.31
C VAL A 24 -13.56 -3.69 -18.59
N SER A 25 -13.46 -2.85 -17.56
CA SER A 25 -13.51 -1.38 -17.71
C SER A 25 -12.45 -0.87 -18.69
N ALA A 26 -11.23 -1.40 -18.64
CA ALA A 26 -10.15 -1.04 -19.55
C ALA A 26 -10.43 -1.43 -21.01
N VAL A 27 -11.06 -2.58 -21.28
CA VAL A 27 -11.47 -2.99 -22.63
C VAL A 27 -12.47 -1.99 -23.24
N PHE A 28 -13.32 -1.37 -22.40
CA PHE A 28 -14.26 -0.32 -22.81
C PHE A 28 -13.64 1.10 -22.77
N GLY A 29 -12.33 1.24 -22.65
CA GLY A 29 -11.62 2.52 -22.72
C GLY A 29 -11.39 3.22 -21.37
N PHE A 30 -11.82 2.62 -20.26
CA PHE A 30 -11.66 3.17 -18.90
C PHE A 30 -10.56 2.44 -18.12
N SER A 31 -9.30 2.67 -18.49
CA SER A 31 -8.15 2.01 -17.86
C SER A 31 -7.62 2.68 -16.59
N ALA A 32 -8.21 3.79 -16.13
CA ALA A 32 -7.76 4.51 -14.93
C ALA A 32 -7.70 3.64 -13.66
N VAL A 33 -8.66 2.72 -13.47
CA VAL A 33 -8.67 1.79 -12.32
C VAL A 33 -7.51 0.78 -12.41
N VAL A 34 -7.22 0.29 -13.62
CA VAL A 34 -6.05 -0.57 -13.86
C VAL A 34 -4.75 0.19 -13.57
N GLY A 35 -4.66 1.44 -14.05
CA GLY A 35 -3.53 2.33 -13.75
C GLY A 35 -3.33 2.52 -12.25
N TYR A 36 -4.40 2.74 -11.49
CA TYR A 36 -4.34 2.83 -10.03
C TYR A 36 -3.83 1.54 -9.39
N LEU A 37 -4.38 0.38 -9.76
CA LEU A 37 -3.97 -0.91 -9.21
C LEU A 37 -2.49 -1.21 -9.49
N LEU A 38 -1.98 -0.87 -10.68
CA LEU A 38 -0.57 -1.04 -11.02
C LEU A 38 0.32 -0.04 -10.27
N LEU A 39 -0.01 1.25 -10.30
CA LEU A 39 0.84 2.26 -9.69
C LEU A 39 0.82 2.19 -8.17
N ALA A 40 -0.37 2.18 -7.55
CA ALA A 40 -0.52 2.15 -6.09
C ALA A 40 -0.40 0.75 -5.49
N GLY A 41 -0.81 -0.30 -6.22
CA GLY A 41 -0.79 -1.68 -5.72
C GLY A 41 0.50 -2.46 -6.00
N LEU A 42 1.28 -2.06 -7.01
CA LEU A 42 2.53 -2.74 -7.36
C LEU A 42 3.74 -1.80 -7.29
N VAL A 43 3.75 -0.72 -8.07
CA VAL A 43 4.92 0.16 -8.19
C VAL A 43 5.25 0.87 -6.89
N PHE A 44 4.24 1.46 -6.23
CA PHE A 44 4.42 2.22 -5.01
C PHE A 44 4.97 1.38 -3.84
N PRO A 45 4.43 0.18 -3.52
CA PRO A 45 5.02 -0.71 -2.52
C PRO A 45 6.48 -1.09 -2.80
N VAL A 46 6.83 -1.34 -4.07
CA VAL A 46 8.21 -1.62 -4.47
C VAL A 46 9.11 -0.42 -4.21
N VAL A 47 8.70 0.79 -4.62
CA VAL A 47 9.46 2.02 -4.38
C VAL A 47 9.64 2.31 -2.88
N VAL A 48 8.58 2.15 -2.08
CA VAL A 48 8.64 2.34 -0.62
C VAL A 48 9.58 1.34 0.01
N SER A 49 9.52 0.07 -0.40
CA SER A 49 10.42 -0.99 0.09
C SER A 49 11.88 -0.69 -0.23
N MET A 50 12.18 -0.31 -1.48
CA MET A 50 13.53 0.10 -1.89
C MET A 50 14.03 1.32 -1.14
N ARG A 51 13.13 2.28 -0.85
CA ARG A 51 13.48 3.47 -0.05
C ARG A 51 13.82 3.09 1.40
N ILE A 52 13.02 2.23 2.03
CA ILE A 52 13.29 1.74 3.39
C ILE A 52 14.63 0.99 3.41
N HIS A 53 14.89 0.16 2.41
CA HIS A 53 16.15 -0.57 2.28
C HIS A 53 17.37 0.37 2.27
N ARG A 54 17.36 1.41 1.41
CA ARG A 54 18.43 2.42 1.39
C ARG A 54 18.57 3.19 2.70
N LEU A 55 17.46 3.51 3.37
CA LEU A 55 17.50 4.20 4.67
C LEU A 55 18.10 3.31 5.77
N ASN A 56 17.89 2.00 5.66
CA ASN A 56 18.47 0.99 6.54
C ASN A 56 19.97 0.80 6.30
N GLU A 57 20.41 0.77 5.04
CA GLU A 57 21.85 0.77 4.69
C GLU A 57 22.57 2.03 5.19
N ALA A 58 21.90 3.18 5.12
CA ALA A 58 22.43 4.45 5.65
C ALA A 58 22.39 4.55 7.19
N GLY A 59 21.87 3.54 7.91
CA GLY A 59 21.75 3.55 9.37
C GLY A 59 20.72 4.54 9.92
N THR A 60 19.85 5.10 9.08
CA THR A 60 18.85 6.12 9.47
C THR A 60 17.46 5.54 9.76
N ALA A 61 17.22 4.31 9.34
CA ALA A 61 16.05 3.52 9.67
C ALA A 61 16.49 2.13 10.14
N LEU A 62 15.75 1.53 11.06
CA LEU A 62 15.94 0.15 11.47
C LEU A 62 14.77 -0.68 10.97
N THR A 63 15.08 -1.72 10.20
CA THR A 63 14.10 -2.72 9.80
C THR A 63 14.19 -3.93 10.73
N ILE A 64 13.16 -4.17 11.53
CA ILE A 64 13.11 -5.36 12.39
C ILE A 64 12.86 -6.57 11.50
N LYS A 65 13.90 -7.39 11.31
CA LYS A 65 13.80 -8.66 10.62
C LYS A 65 13.38 -9.72 11.63
N GLU A 66 12.12 -10.12 11.58
CA GLU A 66 11.70 -11.37 12.20
C GLU A 66 11.88 -12.45 11.13
N ASN A 67 12.90 -13.29 11.32
CA ASN A 67 13.11 -14.44 10.44
C ASN A 67 11.99 -15.45 10.73
N SER A 68 10.94 -15.42 9.91
CA SER A 68 9.99 -16.52 9.91
C SER A 68 10.62 -17.67 9.11
N GLU A 69 11.03 -18.72 9.82
CA GLU A 69 11.51 -19.96 9.20
C GLU A 69 10.29 -20.82 8.84
N TRP A 70 10.07 -21.02 7.55
CA TRP A 70 9.02 -21.92 7.07
C TRP A 70 9.67 -23.15 6.48
N LEU A 71 9.22 -24.33 6.90
CA LEU A 71 9.61 -25.60 6.29
C LEU A 71 8.61 -25.92 5.17
N VAL A 72 9.02 -25.76 3.92
CA VAL A 72 8.19 -26.01 2.74
C VAL A 72 8.69 -27.28 2.07
N TYR A 73 7.81 -28.25 1.85
CA TYR A 73 8.15 -29.47 1.11
C TYR A 73 8.04 -29.20 -0.39
N VAL A 74 9.18 -29.08 -1.07
CA VAL A 74 9.25 -28.96 -2.53
C VAL A 74 9.60 -30.34 -3.07
N GLN A 75 8.69 -30.96 -3.82
CA GLN A 75 8.85 -32.33 -4.35
C GLN A 75 9.21 -33.36 -3.25
N GLY A 76 8.65 -33.20 -2.04
CA GLY A 76 8.92 -34.09 -0.90
C GLY A 76 10.21 -33.81 -0.15
N ILE A 77 11.04 -32.85 -0.60
CA ILE A 77 12.25 -32.42 0.10
C ILE A 77 11.90 -31.22 1.01
N PRO A 78 12.16 -31.30 2.33
CA PRO A 78 11.94 -30.17 3.23
C PRO A 78 12.97 -29.07 2.94
N VAL A 79 12.51 -27.96 2.37
CA VAL A 79 13.30 -26.75 2.14
C VAL A 79 12.96 -25.74 3.22
N ARG A 80 13.98 -25.29 3.97
CA ARG A 80 13.83 -24.17 4.91
C ARG A 80 13.90 -22.86 4.13
N GLU A 81 12.78 -22.17 4.01
CA GLU A 81 12.73 -20.86 3.39
C GLU A 81 12.69 -19.79 4.50
N GLN A 82 13.72 -18.95 4.55
CA GLN A 82 13.76 -17.80 5.46
C GLN A 82 13.03 -16.64 4.79
N ARG A 83 11.89 -16.24 5.36
CA ARG A 83 11.14 -15.09 4.88
C ARG A 83 11.29 -13.92 5.84
N SER A 84 11.91 -12.84 5.36
CA SER A 84 11.86 -11.54 6.02
C SER A 84 10.59 -10.82 5.59
N ILE A 85 9.61 -10.70 6.48
CA ILE A 85 8.43 -9.85 6.25
C ILE A 85 8.82 -8.41 6.60
N LEU A 86 8.53 -7.46 5.71
CA LEU A 86 8.80 -6.05 5.97
C LEU A 86 7.84 -5.54 7.05
N LYS A 87 8.33 -5.45 8.30
CA LYS A 87 7.61 -4.83 9.40
C LYS A 87 7.69 -3.30 9.33
N ASN A 88 6.89 -2.65 10.16
CA ASN A 88 6.86 -1.19 10.31
C ASN A 88 8.28 -0.64 10.57
N PRO A 89 8.81 0.28 9.74
CA PRO A 89 10.16 0.78 9.90
C PRO A 89 10.29 1.63 11.16
N CYS A 90 11.42 1.49 11.86
CA CYS A 90 11.77 2.36 12.98
C CYS A 90 12.71 3.47 12.51
N PHE A 91 12.60 4.66 13.10
CA PHE A 91 13.51 5.78 12.84
C PHE A 91 14.08 6.35 14.13
N LEU A 92 15.18 7.09 14.02
CA LEU A 92 15.89 7.69 15.17
C LEU A 92 15.10 8.79 15.89
N SER A 93 14.08 9.38 15.25
CA SER A 93 13.28 10.43 15.89
C SER A 93 11.82 10.39 15.45
N PRO A 94 10.88 10.80 16.32
CA PRO A 94 9.45 10.82 15.99
C PRO A 94 9.14 11.76 14.82
N GLN A 95 9.90 12.85 14.66
CA GLN A 95 9.74 13.78 13.55
C GLN A 95 10.11 13.13 12.21
N ARG A 96 11.20 12.32 12.18
CA ARG A 96 11.60 11.60 10.95
C ARG A 96 10.59 10.54 10.57
N THR A 97 10.05 9.81 11.54
CA THR A 97 8.95 8.86 11.32
C THR A 97 7.75 9.58 10.67
N ARG A 98 7.31 10.70 11.25
CA ARG A 98 6.19 11.49 10.71
C ARG A 98 6.46 12.01 9.30
N GLN A 99 7.66 12.53 9.03
CA GLN A 99 8.04 13.04 7.71
C GLN A 99 8.05 11.94 6.64
N PHE A 100 8.50 10.73 6.98
CA PHE A 100 8.49 9.59 6.07
C PHE A 100 7.06 9.26 5.63
N PHE A 101 6.14 9.10 6.59
CA PHE A 101 4.74 8.80 6.27
C PHE A 101 4.03 9.96 5.59
N LEU A 102 4.28 11.22 5.96
CA LEU A 102 3.76 12.39 5.23
C LEU A 102 4.11 12.31 3.75
N ARG A 103 5.40 12.17 3.44
CA ARG A 103 5.88 12.10 2.06
C ARG A 103 5.28 10.91 1.32
N GLY A 104 5.17 9.76 1.98
CA GLY A 104 4.51 8.58 1.44
C GLY A 104 3.05 8.84 1.05
N PHE A 105 2.26 9.40 1.96
CA PHE A 105 0.84 9.72 1.70
C PHE A 105 0.68 10.80 0.64
N PHE A 106 1.57 11.80 0.58
CA PHE A 106 1.56 12.78 -0.51
C PHE A 106 1.82 12.14 -1.87
N VAL A 107 2.81 11.26 -1.99
CA VAL A 107 3.08 10.53 -3.25
C VAL A 107 1.89 9.65 -3.62
N ARG A 108 1.28 8.96 -2.65
CA ARG A 108 0.08 8.14 -2.88
C ARG A 108 -1.10 8.98 -3.38
N LEU A 109 -1.36 10.14 -2.76
CA LEU A 109 -2.40 11.07 -3.20
C LEU A 109 -2.11 11.61 -4.61
N ALA A 110 -0.85 11.88 -4.96
CA ALA A 110 -0.47 12.30 -6.30
C ALA A 110 -0.78 11.22 -7.35
N ILE A 111 -0.49 9.94 -7.05
CA ILE A 111 -0.86 8.80 -7.92
C ILE A 111 -2.37 8.73 -8.10
N GLN A 112 -3.14 8.86 -7.02
CA GLN A 112 -4.61 8.81 -7.07
C GLN A 112 -5.20 9.99 -7.86
N ALA A 113 -4.67 11.20 -7.66
CA ALA A 113 -5.07 12.38 -8.42
C ALA A 113 -4.78 12.21 -9.92
N LEU A 114 -3.62 11.65 -10.28
CA LEU A 114 -3.28 11.34 -11.67
C LEU A 114 -4.26 10.33 -12.28
N CYS A 115 -4.67 9.31 -11.53
CA CYS A 115 -5.68 8.35 -11.99
C CYS A 115 -7.07 8.99 -12.16
N LEU A 116 -7.46 9.92 -11.29
CA LEU A 116 -8.70 10.69 -11.43
C LEU A 116 -8.69 11.57 -12.69
N VAL A 117 -7.58 12.26 -12.95
CA VAL A 117 -7.40 13.07 -14.17
C VAL A 117 -7.45 12.18 -15.41
N MET A 118 -6.80 11.03 -15.38
CA MET A 118 -6.84 10.05 -16.46
C MET A 118 -8.28 9.55 -16.71
N LEU A 119 -9.05 9.25 -15.66
CA LEU A 119 -10.45 8.84 -15.79
C LEU A 119 -11.30 9.94 -16.44
N TYR A 120 -11.09 11.20 -16.04
CA TYR A 120 -11.79 12.34 -16.61
C TYR A 120 -11.49 12.49 -18.12
N GLN A 121 -10.21 12.39 -18.51
CA GLN A 121 -9.82 12.43 -19.92
C GLN A 121 -10.42 11.27 -20.72
N GLN A 122 -10.46 10.07 -20.15
CA GLN A 122 -11.07 8.89 -20.77
C GLN A 122 -12.58 9.07 -20.98
N PHE A 123 -13.28 9.65 -20.00
CA PHE A 123 -14.70 9.94 -20.11
C PHE A 123 -15.00 10.96 -21.20
N GLN A 124 -14.20 12.02 -21.32
CA GLN A 124 -14.38 13.01 -22.39
C GLN A 124 -14.09 12.48 -23.79
N ALA A 125 -13.20 11.50 -23.91
CA ALA A 125 -12.83 10.89 -25.19
C ALA A 125 -13.84 9.83 -25.69
N GLN A 126 -14.77 9.39 -24.83
CA GLN A 126 -15.74 8.34 -25.14
C GLN A 126 -17.13 8.92 -25.39
N PRO A 127 -17.95 8.30 -26.26
CA PRO A 127 -19.32 8.71 -26.43
C PRO A 127 -20.12 8.47 -25.15
N VAL A 128 -21.00 9.42 -24.82
CA VAL A 128 -21.87 9.37 -23.63
C VAL A 128 -23.02 8.39 -23.91
N THR A 129 -22.74 7.11 -23.73
CA THR A 129 -23.74 6.04 -23.69
C THR A 129 -24.08 5.73 -22.23
N PRO A 130 -25.30 5.26 -21.92
CA PRO A 130 -25.67 4.89 -20.55
C PRO A 130 -24.73 3.83 -19.95
N PHE A 131 -24.21 2.93 -20.79
CA PHE A 131 -23.23 1.92 -20.37
C PHE A 131 -21.87 2.52 -20.01
N ASN A 132 -21.32 3.41 -20.86
CA ASN A 132 -20.06 4.09 -20.57
C ASN A 132 -20.16 5.01 -19.35
N ALA A 133 -21.30 5.70 -19.19
CA ALA A 133 -21.57 6.54 -18.02
C ALA A 133 -21.62 5.70 -16.74
N LEU A 134 -22.22 4.50 -16.77
CA LEU A 134 -22.22 3.57 -15.65
C LEU A 134 -20.80 3.13 -15.27
N LEU A 135 -20.00 2.67 -16.25
CA LEU A 135 -18.62 2.23 -16.01
C LEU A 135 -17.72 3.35 -15.47
N ALA A 136 -17.83 4.55 -16.05
CA ALA A 136 -17.12 5.73 -15.58
C ALA A 136 -17.54 6.12 -14.16
N GLY A 137 -18.84 6.08 -13.87
CA GLY A 137 -19.39 6.38 -12.54
C GLY A 137 -18.90 5.40 -11.47
N ILE A 138 -18.92 4.10 -11.74
CA ILE A 138 -18.40 3.07 -10.83
C ILE A 138 -16.89 3.28 -10.60
N SER A 139 -16.13 3.51 -11.67
CA SER A 139 -14.69 3.77 -11.60
C SER A 139 -14.38 5.03 -10.79
N LEU A 140 -15.18 6.10 -10.96
CA LEU A 140 -15.05 7.35 -10.24
C LEU A 140 -15.31 7.15 -8.75
N LEU A 141 -16.41 6.49 -8.38
CA LEU A 141 -16.75 6.21 -6.99
C LEU A 141 -15.65 5.38 -6.31
N ALA A 142 -15.11 4.37 -7.00
CA ALA A 142 -14.00 3.57 -6.48
C ALA A 142 -12.75 4.42 -6.23
N LEU A 143 -12.33 5.26 -7.19
CA LEU A 143 -11.15 6.12 -7.02
C LEU A 143 -11.36 7.20 -5.94
N LEU A 144 -12.55 7.79 -5.87
CA LEU A 144 -12.89 8.78 -4.83
C LEU A 144 -12.92 8.17 -3.44
N TYR A 145 -13.42 6.95 -3.29
CA TYR A 145 -13.41 6.23 -2.01
C TYR A 145 -11.99 6.08 -1.48
N VAL A 146 -11.07 5.60 -2.32
CA VAL A 146 -9.68 5.35 -1.90
C VAL A 146 -8.90 6.66 -1.71
N PHE A 147 -9.19 7.68 -2.52
CA PHE A 147 -8.66 9.04 -2.33
C PHE A 147 -9.11 9.65 -0.99
N GLY A 148 -10.40 9.54 -0.67
CA GLY A 148 -10.97 10.00 0.59
C GLY A 148 -10.35 9.30 1.80
N ARG A 149 -10.16 7.97 1.75
CA ARG A 149 -9.44 7.21 2.78
C ARG A 149 -8.02 7.73 2.98
N SER A 150 -7.31 8.02 1.90
CA SER A 150 -5.94 8.54 1.95
C SER A 150 -5.88 9.95 2.53
N LEU A 151 -6.88 10.80 2.26
CA LEU A 151 -7.03 12.11 2.90
C LEU A 151 -7.34 12.02 4.39
N ILE A 152 -8.18 11.06 4.81
CA ILE A 152 -8.46 10.82 6.23
C ILE A 152 -7.17 10.41 6.94
N ALA A 153 -6.40 9.47 6.39
CA ALA A 153 -5.12 9.05 6.96
C ALA A 153 -4.12 10.21 7.04
N LEU A 154 -4.05 11.06 6.00
CA LEU A 154 -3.22 12.27 6.02
C LEU A 154 -3.69 13.26 7.11
N LYS A 155 -5.00 13.46 7.24
CA LYS A 155 -5.58 14.31 8.29
C LYS A 155 -5.23 13.80 9.69
N GLN A 156 -5.33 12.50 9.94
CA GLN A 156 -4.96 11.88 11.21
C GLN A 156 -3.47 12.12 11.55
N LEU A 157 -2.63 12.06 10.52
CA LEU A 157 -1.20 12.30 10.67
C LEU A 157 -0.86 13.78 10.92
N LEU A 158 -1.69 14.70 10.44
CA LEU A 158 -1.59 16.13 10.72
C LEU A 158 -2.17 16.50 12.11
N SER A 159 -3.27 15.87 12.53
CA SER A 159 -4.01 16.18 13.75
C SER A 159 -3.46 15.52 15.03
N GLY A 160 -2.28 14.89 14.97
CA GLY A 160 -1.61 14.30 16.15
C GLY A 160 -2.17 12.94 16.60
N GLN A 161 -3.05 12.30 15.81
CA GLN A 161 -3.54 10.94 16.07
C GLN A 161 -2.56 9.85 15.62
N PHE A 162 -1.46 10.28 14.98
CA PHE A 162 -0.32 9.44 14.66
C PHE A 162 0.67 9.47 15.82
N THR A 163 0.81 8.33 16.51
CA THR A 163 1.73 8.18 17.63
C THR A 163 3.02 7.52 17.17
N ALA A 164 4.14 8.15 17.52
CA ALA A 164 5.45 7.55 17.38
C ALA A 164 5.78 6.84 18.70
N GLU A 165 5.67 5.51 18.71
CA GLU A 165 5.97 4.71 19.88
C GLU A 165 7.46 4.38 19.95
N GLU A 166 8.02 4.49 21.15
CA GLU A 166 9.40 4.16 21.42
C GLU A 166 9.58 2.64 21.50
N MET A 167 10.60 2.14 20.83
CA MET A 167 11.02 0.76 20.87
C MET A 167 12.49 0.70 21.23
N THR A 168 12.77 0.09 22.38
CA THR A 168 14.12 -0.22 22.81
C THR A 168 14.54 -1.56 22.20
N THR A 169 15.67 -1.54 21.50
CA THR A 169 16.29 -2.78 21.01
C THR A 169 16.97 -3.53 22.18
N PRO A 170 17.21 -4.85 22.06
CA PRO A 170 17.93 -5.62 23.08
C PRO A 170 19.34 -5.08 23.37
N THR A 171 19.91 -4.32 22.42
CA THR A 171 21.21 -3.65 22.53
C THR A 171 21.15 -2.29 23.22
N GLY A 172 19.97 -1.86 23.70
CA GLY A 172 19.77 -0.59 24.42
C GLY A 172 19.59 0.64 23.54
N SER A 173 19.58 0.51 22.21
CA SER A 173 19.32 1.64 21.31
C SER A 173 17.83 1.93 21.17
N VAL A 174 17.48 3.22 21.23
CA VAL A 174 16.10 3.75 21.19
C VAL A 174 15.70 4.08 19.75
N TRP A 175 14.55 3.57 19.30
CA TRP A 175 13.99 3.81 17.98
C TRP A 175 12.50 4.12 18.05
N TYR A 176 11.95 4.79 17.03
CA TYR A 176 10.54 5.20 17.00
C TYR A 176 9.79 4.57 15.82
N GLN A 177 8.66 3.92 16.09
CA GLN A 177 7.76 3.35 15.09
C GLN A 177 6.44 4.11 15.00
N GLY A 178 5.91 4.24 13.78
CA GLY A 178 4.69 5.02 13.54
C GLY A 178 3.41 4.18 13.57
N TYR A 179 2.44 4.55 14.39
CA TYR A 179 1.15 3.86 14.47
C TYR A 179 -0.02 4.81 14.23
N PHE A 180 -1.07 4.30 13.59
CA PHE A 180 -2.37 4.96 13.50
C PHE A 180 -3.34 4.37 14.52
N ALA A 181 -3.98 5.25 15.29
CA ALA A 181 -5.08 4.87 16.17
C ALA A 181 -6.40 4.85 15.38
N HIS A 182 -7.00 3.67 15.18
CA HIS A 182 -8.33 3.52 14.60
C HIS A 182 -9.26 2.89 15.64
N GLY A 183 -9.92 3.73 16.44
CA GLY A 183 -10.73 3.25 17.58
C GLY A 183 -9.85 2.49 18.59
N ASN A 184 -10.23 1.24 18.92
CA ASN A 184 -9.48 0.36 19.81
C ASN A 184 -8.36 -0.45 19.13
N ALA A 185 -8.28 -0.44 17.80
CA ALA A 185 -7.30 -1.21 17.04
C ALA A 185 -6.14 -0.32 16.54
N ARG A 186 -4.91 -0.79 16.79
CA ARG A 186 -3.68 -0.13 16.33
C ARG A 186 -3.24 -0.73 15.00
N HIS A 187 -3.04 0.13 14.01
CA HIS A 187 -2.56 -0.30 12.70
C HIS A 187 -1.17 0.27 12.46
N ALA A 188 -0.26 -0.58 11.96
CA ALA A 188 1.09 -0.15 11.63
C ALA A 188 1.04 0.89 10.50
N GLY A 189 1.82 1.97 10.63
CA GLY A 189 1.85 3.04 9.64
C GLY A 189 2.20 2.56 8.23
N LEU A 190 3.09 1.58 8.13
CA LEU A 190 3.46 0.97 6.85
C LEU A 190 2.29 0.18 6.22
N GLU A 191 1.50 -0.52 7.02
CA GLU A 191 0.36 -1.28 6.53
C GLU A 191 -0.73 -0.34 5.99
N GLU A 192 -1.02 0.75 6.69
CA GLU A 192 -1.98 1.76 6.24
C GLU A 192 -1.48 2.43 4.94
N LEU A 193 -0.19 2.74 4.86
CA LEU A 193 0.42 3.38 3.69
C LEU A 193 0.37 2.49 2.44
N LEU A 194 0.61 1.19 2.58
CA LEU A 194 0.66 0.22 1.48
C LEU A 194 -0.69 -0.44 1.18
N SER A 195 -1.73 -0.16 1.96
CA SER A 195 -3.06 -0.70 1.73
C SER A 195 -3.60 -0.29 0.36
N ILE A 196 -4.22 -1.23 -0.36
CA ILE A 196 -4.91 -0.94 -1.65
C ILE A 196 -6.38 -0.52 -1.41
N ARG A 197 -6.82 -0.58 -0.15
CA ARG A 197 -8.18 -0.22 0.30
C ARG A 197 -8.40 1.29 0.29
#